data_AF-A0A7J2MST4-F1
#
_entry.id   AF-A0A7J2MST4-F1
#
_cell.length_a   1.000
_cell.length_b   1.000
_cell.length_c   1.000
_cell.angle_alpha   90.00
_cell.angle_beta   90.00
_cell.angle_gamma   90.00
#
_symmetry.space_group_name_H-M   'P 1'
#
loop_
_entity.id
_entity.type
_entity.pdbx_description
1 polymer ?
#
loop_
_entity_poly.entity_id
_entity_poly.type
_entity_poly.pdbx_seq_one_letter_code
_entity_poly.pdbx_strand_id
1 'polypeptide(L)'
;MASKKNFSRNFHLMNLHNKLYIRTLINLIMQIYLGIMDIIEKYYLDPIRYGTGYNVVNTLTYAVILIIVAALLLKLIIKLKIKIDKKFIFALLPFMIFGGTTRALVDGEILPHTPLLITPGIYFTIAILTLCCIAIGLFLRKKYDFNKILLFSGSIFAGVN
;
A
#
# COMPACT_ATOMS: atom_id res chain seq x y z
N MET A 1 66.21 -6.88 -11.48
CA MET A 1 65.31 -7.82 -10.76
C MET A 1 64.47 -7.15 -9.66
N ALA A 2 65.02 -6.21 -8.87
CA ALA A 2 64.31 -5.51 -7.78
C ALA A 2 63.10 -4.65 -8.21
N SER A 3 63.17 -3.99 -9.38
CA SER A 3 62.09 -3.11 -9.89
C SER A 3 60.77 -3.85 -10.17
N LYS A 4 60.82 -5.04 -10.78
CA LYS A 4 59.64 -5.84 -11.11
C LYS A 4 58.91 -6.36 -9.86
N LYS A 5 59.68 -6.71 -8.81
CA LYS A 5 59.15 -7.15 -7.51
C LYS A 5 58.44 -6.00 -6.77
N ASN A 6 59.00 -4.79 -6.81
CA ASN A 6 58.39 -3.60 -6.22
C ASN A 6 57.10 -3.18 -6.95
N PHE A 7 57.08 -3.24 -8.29
CA PHE A 7 55.87 -2.95 -9.08
C PHE A 7 54.74 -3.94 -8.77
N SER A 8 55.03 -5.24 -8.77
CA SER A 8 54.05 -6.28 -8.44
C SER A 8 53.49 -6.12 -7.02
N ARG A 9 54.35 -5.75 -6.05
CA ARG A 9 53.94 -5.52 -4.67
C ARG A 9 53.04 -4.28 -4.54
N ASN A 10 53.38 -3.17 -5.20
CA ASN A 10 52.56 -1.96 -5.20
C ASN A 10 51.21 -2.17 -5.88
N PHE A 11 51.18 -2.89 -7.01
CA PHE A 11 49.94 -3.26 -7.68
C PHE A 11 49.06 -4.17 -6.80
N HIS A 12 49.65 -5.12 -6.09
CA HIS A 12 48.93 -5.96 -5.14
C HIS A 12 48.35 -5.16 -3.96
N LEU A 13 49.13 -4.25 -3.37
CA LEU A 13 48.69 -3.37 -2.28
C LEU A 13 47.54 -2.44 -2.72
N MET A 14 47.60 -1.91 -3.94
CA MET A 14 46.54 -1.08 -4.51
C MET A 14 45.24 -1.89 -4.73
N ASN A 15 45.35 -3.14 -5.20
CA ASN A 15 44.21 -4.06 -5.30
C ASN A 15 43.63 -4.44 -3.93
N LEU A 16 44.47 -4.65 -2.91
CA LEU A 16 44.03 -4.91 -1.54
C LEU A 16 43.30 -3.71 -0.94
N HIS A 17 43.82 -2.49 -1.13
CA HIS A 17 43.19 -1.27 -0.66
C HIS A 17 41.83 -1.04 -1.33
N ASN A 18 41.75 -1.28 -2.65
CA ASN A 18 40.48 -1.18 -3.38
C ASN A 18 39.46 -2.22 -2.90
N LYS A 19 39.89 -3.46 -2.64
CA LYS A 19 39.05 -4.52 -2.07
C LYS A 19 38.56 -4.18 -0.66
N LEU A 20 39.42 -3.58 0.17
CA LEU A 20 39.06 -3.14 1.52
C LEU A 20 38.06 -1.98 1.48
N TYR A 21 38.27 -1.00 0.60
CA TYR A 21 37.36 0.12 0.40
C TYR A 21 35.97 -0.36 -0.06
N ILE A 22 35.91 -1.24 -1.06
CA ILE A 22 34.66 -1.83 -1.55
C ILE A 22 33.94 -2.59 -0.42
N ARG A 23 34.67 -3.37 0.38
CA ARG A 23 34.09 -4.09 1.54
C ARG A 23 33.50 -3.12 2.57
N THR A 24 34.20 -2.04 2.90
CA THR A 24 33.70 -1.03 3.84
C THR A 24 32.45 -0.34 3.30
N LEU A 25 32.44 0.00 2.01
CA LEU A 25 31.28 0.60 1.36
C LEU A 25 30.06 -0.34 1.38
N ILE A 26 30.25 -1.62 1.06
CA ILE A 26 29.19 -2.63 1.13
C ILE A 26 28.65 -2.76 2.56
N ASN A 27 29.54 -2.84 3.55
CA ASN A 27 29.13 -2.94 4.95
C ASN A 27 28.30 -1.72 5.40
N LEU A 28 28.68 -0.51 4.98
CA LEU A 28 27.93 0.70 5.28
C LEU A 28 26.53 0.66 4.64
N ILE A 29 26.43 0.28 3.36
CA ILE A 29 25.15 0.14 2.67
C ILE A 29 24.27 -0.90 3.37
N MET A 30 24.86 -2.04 3.74
CA MET A 30 24.14 -3.10 4.45
C MET A 30 23.66 -2.63 5.82
N GLN A 31 24.45 -1.88 6.58
CA GLN A 31 24.04 -1.35 7.87
C GLN A 31 22.87 -0.37 7.74
N ILE A 32 22.92 0.51 6.74
CA ILE A 32 21.81 1.43 6.44
C ILE A 32 20.56 0.65 6.05
N TYR A 33 20.70 -0.35 5.16
CA TYR A 33 19.60 -1.20 4.74
C TYR A 33 18.95 -1.93 5.92
N LEU A 34 19.76 -2.56 6.78
CA LEU A 34 19.29 -3.26 7.98
C LEU A 34 18.56 -2.31 8.93
N GLY A 35 19.13 -1.12 9.19
CA GLY A 35 18.46 -0.14 10.06
C GLY A 35 17.12 0.36 9.51
N ILE A 36 17.00 0.51 8.20
CA ILE A 36 15.71 0.86 7.56
C ILE A 36 14.73 -0.32 7.69
N MET A 37 15.19 -1.54 7.47
CA MET A 37 14.34 -2.73 7.57
C MET A 37 13.86 -2.96 9.00
N ASP A 38 14.68 -2.73 10.01
CA ASP A 38 14.28 -2.81 11.42
C ASP A 38 13.14 -1.84 11.74
N ILE A 39 13.19 -0.61 11.20
CA ILE A 39 12.12 0.38 11.34
C ILE A 39 10.85 -0.11 10.65
N ILE A 40 10.98 -0.64 9.43
CA ILE A 40 9.84 -1.14 8.65
C ILE A 40 9.19 -2.34 9.36
N GLU A 41 9.98 -3.31 9.81
CA GLU A 41 9.48 -4.47 10.55
C GLU A 41 8.77 -4.03 11.82
N LYS A 42 9.47 -3.29 12.68
CA LYS A 42 8.94 -2.89 13.99
C LYS A 42 7.65 -2.09 13.91
N TYR A 43 7.57 -1.10 13.01
CA TYR A 43 6.43 -0.17 12.98
C TYR A 43 5.33 -0.59 12.01
N TYR A 44 5.61 -1.41 10.99
CA TYR A 44 4.64 -1.74 9.94
C TYR A 44 4.40 -3.24 9.78
N LEU A 45 5.43 -4.09 9.73
CA LEU A 45 5.22 -5.53 9.46
C LEU A 45 4.84 -6.33 10.70
N ASP A 46 5.47 -6.08 11.84
CA ASP A 46 5.17 -6.77 13.09
C ASP A 46 3.74 -6.54 13.55
N PRO A 47 3.18 -5.30 13.50
CA PRO A 47 1.78 -5.11 13.86
C PRO A 47 0.80 -5.85 12.95
N ILE A 48 1.17 -6.04 11.68
CA ILE A 48 0.41 -6.84 10.70
C ILE A 48 0.61 -8.34 10.94
N ARG A 49 1.80 -8.82 11.30
CA ARG A 49 2.05 -10.25 11.55
C ARG A 49 1.38 -10.74 12.83
N TYR A 50 1.49 -9.95 13.88
CA TYR A 50 1.10 -10.36 15.23
C TYR A 50 -0.23 -9.76 15.68
N GLY A 51 -0.90 -8.96 14.83
CA GLY A 51 -2.20 -8.38 15.14
C GLY A 51 -2.17 -7.39 16.30
N THR A 52 -1.03 -6.76 16.59
CA THR A 52 -0.89 -5.84 17.73
C THR A 52 -1.54 -4.47 17.50
N GLY A 53 -2.03 -4.21 16.28
CA GLY A 53 -2.81 -3.03 15.94
C GLY A 53 -1.97 -1.80 15.59
N TYR A 54 -2.47 -0.62 15.93
CA TYR A 54 -1.83 0.63 15.54
C TYR A 54 -0.82 1.14 16.57
N ASN A 55 0.24 1.76 16.07
CA ASN A 55 1.17 2.58 16.85
C ASN A 55 1.19 4.01 16.28
N VAL A 56 1.82 4.94 17.00
CA VAL A 56 1.82 6.35 16.60
C VAL A 56 2.43 6.56 15.21
N VAL A 57 3.50 5.82 14.88
CA VAL A 57 4.20 5.94 13.60
C VAL A 57 3.29 5.47 12.46
N ASN A 58 2.76 4.25 12.54
CA ASN A 58 1.93 3.72 11.47
C ASN A 58 0.59 4.48 11.34
N THR A 59 0.02 4.96 12.45
CA THR A 59 -1.22 5.76 12.43
C THR A 59 -1.03 7.05 11.64
N LEU A 60 0.02 7.80 11.96
CA LEU A 60 0.32 9.06 11.28
C LEU A 60 0.65 8.82 9.81
N THR A 61 1.47 7.81 9.52
CA THR A 61 1.81 7.45 8.13
C THR A 61 0.57 7.08 7.32
N TYR A 62 -0.30 6.22 7.86
CA TYR A 62 -1.51 5.80 7.16
C TYR A 62 -2.51 6.95 6.99
N ALA A 63 -2.63 7.84 7.98
CA ALA A 63 -3.48 9.02 7.86
C ALA A 63 -3.02 9.94 6.72
N VAL A 64 -1.71 10.21 6.62
CA VAL A 64 -1.14 11.02 5.53
C VAL A 64 -1.37 10.35 4.17
N ILE A 65 -1.10 9.04 4.06
CA ILE A 65 -1.35 8.28 2.84
C ILE A 65 -2.82 8.37 2.44
N LEU A 66 -3.74 8.19 3.39
CA LEU A 66 -5.17 8.21 3.14
C LEU A 66 -5.64 9.58 2.62
N ILE A 67 -5.13 10.68 3.19
CA ILE A 67 -5.43 12.05 2.72
C ILE A 67 -4.94 12.24 1.28
N ILE A 68 -3.70 11.83 0.99
CA ILE A 68 -3.12 11.96 -0.36
C ILE A 68 -3.94 11.14 -1.37
N VAL A 69 -4.23 9.87 -1.05
CA VAL A 69 -5.00 8.99 -1.91
C VAL A 69 -6.41 9.53 -2.13
N ALA A 70 -7.10 10.00 -1.08
CA ALA A 70 -8.42 10.61 -1.20
C ALA A 70 -8.40 11.84 -2.13
N ALA A 71 -7.38 12.70 -2.02
CA ALA A 71 -7.22 13.85 -2.90
C ALA A 71 -6.97 13.44 -4.37
N LEU A 72 -6.17 12.40 -4.61
CA LEU A 72 -5.94 11.84 -5.94
C LEU A 72 -7.22 11.22 -6.54
N LEU A 73 -7.98 10.48 -5.74
CA LEU A 73 -9.26 9.91 -6.14
C LEU A 73 -10.26 11.02 -6.48
N LEU A 74 -10.36 12.08 -5.67
CA LEU A 74 -11.22 13.22 -5.98
C LEU A 74 -10.84 13.87 -7.32
N LYS A 75 -9.54 14.10 -7.56
CA LYS A 75 -9.06 14.61 -8.85
C LYS A 75 -9.41 13.67 -10.01
N LEU A 76 -9.31 12.36 -9.81
CA LEU A 76 -9.70 11.35 -10.80
C LEU A 76 -11.20 11.43 -11.12
N ILE A 77 -12.07 11.47 -10.11
CA ILE A 77 -13.54 11.58 -10.26
C ILE A 77 -13.91 12.83 -11.05
N ILE A 78 -13.29 13.97 -10.74
CA ILE A 78 -13.47 15.23 -11.47
C ILE A 78 -13.02 15.09 -12.93
N LYS A 79 -11.85 14.50 -13.17
CA LYS A 79 -11.31 14.27 -14.53
C LYS A 79 -12.21 13.35 -15.36
N LEU A 80 -12.85 12.37 -14.73
CA LEU A 80 -13.81 11.46 -15.36
C LEU A 80 -15.19 12.11 -15.61
N LYS A 81 -15.36 13.39 -15.23
CA LYS A 81 -16.62 14.15 -15.34
C LYS A 81 -17.79 13.47 -14.63
N ILE A 82 -17.49 12.76 -13.54
CA ILE A 82 -18.52 12.17 -12.68
C ILE A 82 -19.07 13.27 -11.79
N LYS A 83 -20.40 13.43 -11.77
CA LYS A 83 -21.07 14.40 -10.91
C LYS A 83 -21.10 13.88 -9.47
N ILE A 84 -20.47 14.62 -8.56
CA ILE A 84 -20.53 14.32 -7.12
C ILE A 84 -21.82 14.93 -6.57
N ASP A 85 -22.92 14.19 -6.68
CA ASP A 85 -24.21 14.57 -6.12
C ASP A 85 -24.66 13.59 -5.03
N LYS A 86 -25.82 13.85 -4.41
CA LYS A 86 -26.39 12.99 -3.38
C LYS A 86 -26.58 11.55 -3.87
N LYS A 87 -26.89 11.34 -5.16
CA LYS A 87 -27.09 9.99 -5.72
C LYS A 87 -25.76 9.24 -5.82
N PHE A 88 -24.70 9.90 -6.27
CA PHE A 88 -23.38 9.31 -6.33
C PHE A 88 -22.87 8.93 -4.94
N ILE A 89 -22.97 9.85 -3.96
CA ILE A 89 -22.57 9.58 -2.58
C ILE A 89 -23.38 8.40 -2.01
N PHE A 90 -24.69 8.38 -2.25
CA PHE A 90 -25.55 7.28 -1.80
C PHE A 90 -25.17 5.94 -2.46
N ALA A 91 -24.82 5.96 -3.76
CA ALA A 91 -24.37 4.77 -4.47
C ALA A 91 -23.01 4.23 -3.98
N LEU A 92 -22.21 5.04 -3.30
CA LEU A 92 -20.95 4.62 -2.67
C LEU A 92 -21.14 4.05 -1.26
N LEU A 93 -22.25 4.36 -0.56
CA LEU A 93 -22.49 3.92 0.81
C LEU A 93 -22.33 2.41 1.01
N PRO A 94 -22.88 1.54 0.14
CA PRO A 94 -22.73 0.10 0.33
C PRO A 94 -21.26 -0.36 0.30
N PHE A 95 -20.38 0.27 -0.48
CA PHE A 95 -18.94 -0.06 -0.47
C PHE A 95 -18.27 0.35 0.85
N MET A 96 -18.69 1.48 1.43
CA MET A 96 -18.21 1.91 2.74
C MET A 96 -18.69 0.98 3.86
N ILE A 97 -19.95 0.57 3.80
CA ILE A 97 -20.53 -0.43 4.70
C ILE A 97 -19.76 -1.75 4.56
N PHE A 98 -19.58 -2.24 3.33
CA PHE A 98 -18.81 -3.45 3.03
C PHE A 98 -17.41 -3.39 3.65
N GLY A 99 -16.65 -2.32 3.41
CA GLY A 99 -15.31 -2.17 4.01
C GLY A 99 -15.32 -2.15 5.54
N GLY A 100 -16.26 -1.42 6.13
CA GLY A 100 -16.41 -1.34 7.59
C GLY A 100 -16.81 -2.68 8.22
N THR A 101 -17.77 -3.39 7.63
CA THR A 101 -18.24 -4.68 8.14
C THR A 101 -17.20 -5.77 7.94
N THR A 102 -16.54 -5.87 6.77
CA THR A 102 -15.42 -6.80 6.56
C THR A 102 -14.37 -6.60 7.65
N ARG A 103 -14.00 -5.35 7.95
CA ARG A 103 -12.99 -5.07 8.97
C ARG A 103 -13.45 -5.51 10.36
N ALA A 104 -14.69 -5.21 10.73
CA ALA A 104 -15.27 -5.63 12.00
C ALA A 104 -15.36 -7.16 12.14
N LEU A 105 -15.66 -7.87 11.05
CA LEU A 105 -15.69 -9.34 11.03
C LEU A 105 -14.28 -9.94 11.19
N VAL A 106 -13.24 -9.31 10.64
CA VAL A 106 -11.84 -9.73 10.89
C VAL A 106 -11.46 -9.49 12.36
N ASP A 107 -11.88 -8.36 12.95
CA ASP A 107 -11.65 -8.08 14.39
C ASP A 107 -12.40 -9.03 15.31
N GLY A 108 -13.58 -9.48 14.89
CA GLY A 108 -14.38 -10.48 15.60
C GLY A 108 -13.93 -11.93 15.35
N GLU A 109 -12.79 -12.15 14.71
CA GLU A 109 -12.25 -13.48 14.36
C GLU A 109 -13.17 -14.34 13.46
N ILE A 110 -14.17 -13.72 12.83
CA ILE A 110 -15.10 -14.38 11.90
C ILE A 110 -14.44 -14.56 10.53
N LEU A 111 -13.70 -13.53 10.08
CA LEU A 111 -12.93 -13.56 8.83
C LEU A 111 -11.42 -13.70 9.12
N PRO A 112 -10.65 -14.33 8.22
CA PRO A 112 -9.25 -14.58 8.44
C PRO A 112 -8.42 -13.28 8.46
N HIS A 113 -7.45 -13.24 9.37
CA HIS A 113 -6.50 -12.15 9.50
C HIS A 113 -5.46 -12.18 8.35
N THR A 114 -5.80 -11.55 7.23
CA THR A 114 -4.94 -11.49 6.03
C THR A 114 -4.50 -10.06 5.73
N PRO A 115 -3.29 -9.83 5.19
CA PRO A 115 -2.79 -8.49 4.87
C PRO A 115 -3.71 -7.64 3.97
N LEU A 116 -4.59 -8.27 3.19
CA LEU A 116 -5.56 -7.60 2.33
C LEU A 116 -6.83 -7.13 3.06
N LEU A 117 -7.15 -7.75 4.20
CA LEU A 117 -8.36 -7.47 4.99
C LEU A 117 -8.06 -6.66 6.25
N ILE A 118 -6.78 -6.50 6.61
CA ILE A 118 -6.33 -5.62 7.68
C ILE A 118 -5.73 -4.34 7.12
N THR A 119 -5.46 -3.39 7.99
CA THR A 119 -4.93 -2.08 7.61
C THR A 119 -3.43 -2.12 7.36
N PRO A 120 -2.93 -1.42 6.33
CA PRO A 120 -3.68 -0.52 5.44
C PRO A 120 -4.34 -1.23 4.25
N GLY A 121 -4.10 -2.53 4.05
CA GLY A 121 -4.52 -3.30 2.87
C GLY A 121 -6.01 -3.21 2.55
N ILE A 122 -6.89 -3.30 3.55
CA ILE A 122 -8.35 -3.23 3.35
C ILE A 122 -8.78 -1.93 2.65
N TYR A 123 -8.17 -0.80 2.95
CA TYR A 123 -8.52 0.46 2.29
C TYR A 123 -8.17 0.43 0.80
N PHE A 124 -7.04 -0.17 0.43
CA PHE A 124 -6.67 -0.37 -0.97
C PHE A 124 -7.58 -1.39 -1.65
N THR A 125 -7.91 -2.49 -0.99
CA THR A 125 -8.84 -3.52 -1.49
C THR A 125 -10.19 -2.88 -1.85
N ILE A 126 -10.79 -2.13 -0.93
CA ILE A 126 -12.09 -1.47 -1.13
C ILE A 126 -11.98 -0.37 -2.19
N ALA A 127 -10.91 0.42 -2.20
CA ALA A 127 -10.71 1.48 -3.19
C ALA A 127 -10.57 0.92 -4.61
N ILE A 128 -9.74 -0.11 -4.81
CA ILE A 128 -9.53 -0.76 -6.12
C ILE A 128 -10.84 -1.39 -6.61
N LEU A 129 -11.54 -2.11 -5.73
CA LEU A 129 -12.82 -2.74 -6.05
C LEU A 129 -13.85 -1.68 -6.46
N THR A 130 -13.97 -0.60 -5.68
CA THR A 130 -14.87 0.52 -6.00
C THR A 130 -14.50 1.17 -7.33
N LEU A 131 -13.22 1.40 -7.60
CA LEU A 131 -12.74 1.96 -8.86
C LEU A 131 -13.06 1.05 -10.06
N CYS A 132 -12.93 -0.27 -9.91
CA CYS A 132 -13.33 -1.22 -10.93
C CYS A 132 -14.85 -1.13 -11.22
N CYS A 133 -15.68 -1.04 -10.18
CA CYS A 133 -17.12 -0.84 -10.33
C CYS A 133 -17.45 0.51 -10.98
N ILE A 134 -16.72 1.57 -10.66
CA ILE A 134 -16.84 2.87 -11.34
C ILE A 134 -16.47 2.74 -12.82
N ALA A 135 -15.38 2.05 -13.15
CA ALA A 135 -14.96 1.83 -14.54
C ALA A 135 -16.02 1.06 -15.34
N ILE A 136 -16.57 -0.01 -14.77
CA ILE A 136 -17.67 -0.79 -15.36
C ILE A 136 -18.92 0.10 -15.53
N GLY A 137 -19.28 0.86 -14.49
CA GLY A 137 -20.40 1.79 -14.53
C GLY A 137 -20.25 2.81 -15.64
N LEU A 138 -19.06 3.39 -15.80
CA LEU A 138 -18.76 4.35 -16.86
C LEU A 138 -18.85 3.72 -18.26
N PHE A 139 -18.42 2.47 -18.42
CA PHE A 139 -18.52 1.74 -19.67
C PHE A 139 -19.99 1.46 -20.04
N LEU A 140 -20.82 1.12 -19.06
CA LEU A 140 -22.21 0.74 -19.25
C LEU A 140 -23.22 1.90 -19.19
N ARG A 141 -22.77 3.13 -18.87
CA ARG A 141 -23.65 4.30 -18.67
C ARG A 141 -24.54 4.68 -19.85
N LYS A 142 -24.23 4.19 -21.06
CA LYS A 142 -25.06 4.38 -22.26
C LYS A 142 -26.37 3.59 -22.21
N LYS A 143 -26.39 2.47 -21.48
CA LYS A 143 -27.54 1.55 -21.42
C LYS A 143 -28.22 1.55 -20.05
N TYR A 144 -27.47 1.81 -18.99
CA TYR A 144 -27.92 1.71 -17.61
C TYR A 144 -27.55 2.95 -16.81
N ASP A 145 -28.32 3.23 -15.76
CA ASP A 145 -27.99 4.32 -14.83
C ASP A 145 -26.72 3.97 -14.04
N PHE A 146 -25.70 4.82 -14.18
CA PHE A 146 -24.40 4.69 -13.53
C PHE A 146 -24.50 4.51 -12.01
N ASN A 147 -25.33 5.31 -11.34
CA ASN A 147 -25.47 5.25 -9.89
C ASN A 147 -26.20 3.99 -9.46
N LYS A 148 -27.16 3.49 -10.26
CA LYS A 148 -27.81 2.20 -9.98
C LYS A 148 -26.85 1.02 -10.10
N ILE A 149 -25.94 1.04 -11.09
CA ILE A 149 -24.90 0.00 -11.23
C ILE A 149 -23.99 0.00 -10.00
N LEU A 150 -23.53 1.17 -9.56
CA LEU A 150 -22.70 1.31 -8.37
C LEU A 150 -23.44 0.84 -7.11
N LEU A 151 -24.67 1.32 -6.89
CA LEU A 151 -25.47 0.94 -5.74
C LEU A 151 -25.70 -0.58 -5.71
N PHE A 152 -26.07 -1.19 -6.84
CA PHE A 152 -26.32 -2.62 -6.93
C PHE A 152 -25.04 -3.45 -6.66
N SER A 153 -23.93 -3.10 -7.32
CA SER A 153 -22.66 -3.81 -7.10
C SER A 153 -22.16 -3.67 -5.67
N GLY A 154 -22.19 -2.48 -5.10
CA GLY A 154 -21.83 -2.25 -3.70
C GLY A 154 -22.73 -3.03 -2.72
N SER A 155 -24.05 -3.07 -2.98
CA SER A 155 -24.98 -3.84 -2.14
C SER A 155 -24.76 -5.34 -2.21
N ILE A 156 -24.36 -5.88 -3.38
CA ILE A 156 -23.94 -7.29 -3.49
C ILE A 156 -22.77 -7.54 -2.55
N PHE A 157 -21.72 -6.72 -2.62
CA PHE A 157 -20.57 -6.89 -1.73
C PHE A 157 -20.97 -6.79 -0.26
N ALA A 158 -21.73 -5.76 0.11
CA ALA A 158 -22.18 -5.55 1.48
C ALA A 158 -23.00 -6.72 2.04
N GLY A 159 -23.78 -7.41 1.19
CA GLY A 159 -24.59 -8.56 1.59
C GLY A 159 -23.88 -9.91 1.57
N VAL A 160 -22.68 -10.01 0.97
CA VAL A 160 -21.88 -11.24 0.90
C VAL A 160 -20.92 -11.41 2.08
N ASN A 161 -20.63 -10.32 2.79
CA ASN A 161 -19.80 -10.33 4.01
C ASN A 161 -20.41 -11.12 5.16
#